data_AF-A0A662XBE3-F1
#
_entry.id   AF-A0A662XBE3-F1
#
_cell.length_a   1.000
_cell.length_b   1.000
_cell.length_c   1.000
_cell.angle_alpha   90.00
_cell.angle_beta   90.00
_cell.angle_gamma   90.00
#
_symmetry.space_group_name_H-M   'P 1'
#
loop_
_entity.id
_entity.type
_entity.pdbx_description
1 polymer ?
#
loop_
_entity_poly.entity_id
_entity_poly.type
_entity_poly.pdbx_seq_one_letter_code
_entity_poly.pdbx_strand_id
1 'polypeptide(L)'
;MPTTPTKTTYGLAARQRVLDAFREGWDWKLVAEHNGISASTARRIVAAGTPGTKPRGGLRPSRVKCTPEIEAALQEYLEDNCLYILEQMKDMVWMDFQVDLSTTTISNRLLKLMYTVKQ
;
A
#
# COMPACT_ATOMS: atom_id res chain seq x y z
N MET A 1 -25.75 19.26 20.03
CA MET A 1 -24.43 18.75 19.60
C MET A 1 -24.58 18.17 18.20
N PRO A 2 -23.96 18.72 17.14
CA PRO A 2 -24.00 18.09 15.83
C PRO A 2 -23.08 16.87 15.86
N THR A 3 -23.68 15.69 15.68
CA THR A 3 -22.96 14.42 15.55
C THR A 3 -22.19 14.43 14.24
N THR A 4 -20.87 14.25 14.31
CA THR A 4 -20.06 14.01 13.12
C THR A 4 -20.46 12.66 12.53
N PRO A 5 -20.78 12.57 11.22
CA PRO A 5 -21.13 11.30 10.61
C PRO A 5 -19.90 10.39 10.59
N THR A 6 -20.06 9.20 11.17
CA THR A 6 -19.10 8.12 11.11
C THR A 6 -18.78 7.79 9.65
N LYS A 7 -17.49 7.59 9.35
CA LYS A 7 -17.01 7.34 8.00
C LYS A 7 -17.43 5.94 7.54
N THR A 8 -18.66 5.82 7.03
CA THR A 8 -19.16 4.58 6.43
C THR A 8 -18.38 4.33 5.14
N THR A 9 -17.51 3.32 5.15
CA THR A 9 -16.94 2.78 3.92
C THR A 9 -18.09 2.17 3.13
N TYR A 10 -18.58 2.89 2.12
CA TYR A 10 -19.65 2.40 1.24
C TYR A 10 -19.19 1.12 0.56
N GLY A 11 -19.97 0.04 0.70
CA GLY A 11 -19.69 -1.23 0.06
C GLY A 11 -19.57 -1.07 -1.46
N LEU A 12 -18.70 -1.86 -2.08
CA LEU A 12 -18.44 -1.84 -3.52
C LEU A 12 -19.74 -1.93 -4.34
N ALA A 13 -20.69 -2.76 -3.88
CA ALA A 13 -21.99 -2.95 -4.52
C ALA A 13 -22.83 -1.66 -4.57
N ALA A 14 -22.84 -0.85 -3.51
CA ALA A 14 -23.58 0.41 -3.49
C ALA A 14 -22.98 1.42 -4.48
N ARG A 15 -21.65 1.44 -4.60
CA ARG A 15 -20.92 2.29 -5.56
C ARG A 15 -21.15 1.82 -7.00
N GLN A 16 -21.22 0.50 -7.20
CA GLN A 16 -21.52 -0.11 -8.50
C GLN A 16 -22.92 0.27 -8.99
N ARG A 17 -23.96 0.16 -8.13
CA ARG A 17 -25.33 0.57 -8.48
C ARG A 17 -25.44 2.01 -8.96
N VAL A 18 -24.73 2.95 -8.31
CA VAL A 18 -24.70 4.36 -8.74
C VAL A 18 -24.05 4.51 -10.11
N LEU A 19 -22.98 3.74 -10.38
CA LEU A 19 -22.28 3.80 -11.66
C LEU A 19 -23.10 3.19 -12.80
N ASP A 20 -23.79 2.07 -12.54
CA ASP A 20 -24.67 1.42 -13.52
C ASP A 20 -25.85 2.31 -13.88
N ALA A 21 -26.51 2.90 -12.88
CA ALA A 21 -27.58 3.88 -13.11
C ALA A 21 -27.12 5.06 -13.98
N PHE A 22 -25.89 5.56 -13.77
CA PHE A 22 -25.32 6.61 -14.61
C PHE A 22 -25.09 6.15 -16.05
N ARG A 23 -24.54 4.94 -16.25
CA ARG A 23 -24.27 4.37 -17.58
C ARG A 23 -25.54 4.11 -18.37
N GLU A 24 -26.61 3.69 -17.70
CA GLU A 24 -27.91 3.43 -18.30
C GLU A 24 -28.76 4.70 -18.47
N GLY A 25 -28.27 5.87 -18.03
CA GLY A 25 -28.97 7.16 -18.18
C GLY A 25 -30.10 7.41 -17.14
N TRP A 26 -30.15 6.62 -16.08
CA TRP A 26 -31.12 6.76 -14.99
C TRP A 26 -30.70 7.84 -13.98
N ASP A 27 -31.60 8.18 -13.05
CA ASP A 27 -31.29 9.11 -11.95
C ASP A 27 -30.38 8.45 -10.90
N TRP A 28 -29.10 8.47 -11.19
CA TRP A 28 -28.04 7.98 -10.30
C TRP A 28 -27.91 8.77 -8.99
N LYS A 29 -28.46 10.00 -8.89
CA LYS A 29 -28.45 10.77 -7.63
C LYS A 29 -29.47 10.19 -6.66
N LEU A 30 -30.66 9.85 -7.16
CA LEU A 30 -31.68 9.16 -6.37
C LEU A 30 -31.18 7.78 -5.91
N VAL A 31 -30.49 7.04 -6.81
CA VAL A 31 -29.84 5.77 -6.43
C VAL A 31 -28.80 5.99 -5.33
N ALA A 32 -28.01 7.06 -5.39
CA ALA A 32 -27.04 7.36 -4.33
C ALA A 32 -27.70 7.64 -2.98
N GLU A 33 -28.79 8.41 -2.96
CA GLU A 33 -29.56 8.71 -1.76
C GLU A 33 -30.12 7.44 -1.09
N HIS A 34 -30.76 6.57 -1.86
CA HIS A 34 -31.25 5.27 -1.37
C HIS A 34 -30.14 4.35 -0.86
N ASN A 35 -28.90 4.56 -1.32
CA ASN A 35 -27.72 3.80 -0.87
C ASN A 35 -26.93 4.51 0.25
N GLY A 36 -27.44 5.63 0.77
CA GLY A 36 -26.78 6.44 1.79
C GLY A 36 -25.48 7.10 1.33
N ILE A 37 -25.20 7.11 0.03
CA ILE A 37 -24.00 7.70 -0.56
C ILE A 37 -24.21 9.20 -0.69
N SER A 38 -23.31 9.99 -0.11
CA SER A 38 -23.40 11.45 -0.24
C SER A 38 -23.29 11.89 -1.70
N ALA A 39 -24.01 12.96 -2.08
CA ALA A 39 -24.00 13.50 -3.44
C ALA A 39 -22.58 13.84 -3.95
N SER A 40 -21.69 14.30 -3.06
CA SER A 40 -20.28 14.55 -3.38
C SER A 40 -19.52 13.27 -3.71
N THR A 41 -19.78 12.19 -2.98
CA THR A 41 -19.18 10.87 -3.23
C THR A 41 -19.73 10.24 -4.51
N ALA A 42 -21.05 10.32 -4.73
CA ALA A 42 -21.70 9.85 -5.95
C ALA A 42 -21.11 10.51 -7.20
N ARG A 43 -20.94 11.84 -7.17
CA ARG A 43 -20.29 12.58 -8.26
C ARG A 43 -18.86 12.11 -8.51
N ARG A 44 -18.09 11.82 -7.45
CA ARG A 44 -16.73 11.27 -7.57
C ARG A 44 -16.71 9.86 -8.16
N ILE A 45 -17.70 9.02 -7.85
CA ILE A 45 -17.82 7.66 -8.42
C ILE A 45 -18.05 7.76 -9.92
N VAL A 46 -19.04 8.56 -10.32
CA VAL A 46 -19.39 8.79 -11.73
C VAL A 46 -18.21 9.37 -12.49
N ALA A 47 -17.56 10.43 -11.97
CA ALA A 47 -16.42 11.06 -12.60
C ALA A 47 -15.19 10.13 -12.69
N ALA A 48 -14.99 9.25 -11.71
CA ALA A 48 -13.91 8.27 -11.73
C ALA A 48 -14.20 7.09 -12.68
N GLY A 49 -15.47 6.85 -13.03
CA GLY A 49 -15.90 5.76 -13.91
C GLY A 49 -15.71 4.36 -13.32
N THR A 50 -15.40 4.25 -12.02
CA THR A 50 -15.14 2.99 -11.33
C THR A 50 -15.79 2.97 -9.94
N PRO A 51 -16.38 1.83 -9.52
CA PRO A 51 -16.89 1.67 -8.16
C PRO A 51 -15.75 1.58 -7.14
N GLY A 52 -14.51 1.31 -7.57
CA GLY A 52 -13.37 1.10 -6.69
C GLY A 52 -12.90 2.40 -6.04
N THR A 53 -12.36 2.29 -4.82
CA THR A 53 -11.53 3.34 -4.25
C THR A 53 -10.07 2.97 -4.46
N LYS A 54 -9.24 3.94 -4.90
CA LYS A 54 -7.79 3.74 -4.92
C LYS A 54 -7.29 3.47 -3.50
N PRO A 55 -6.29 2.58 -3.32
CA PRO A 55 -5.67 2.39 -2.02
C PRO A 55 -5.15 3.72 -1.50
N ARG A 56 -5.38 4.00 -0.21
CA ARG A 56 -4.92 5.23 0.43
C ARG A 56 -3.53 5.00 1.00
N GLY A 57 -2.62 5.92 0.69
CA GLY A 57 -1.22 5.79 1.09
C GLY A 57 -0.45 4.85 0.17
N GLY A 58 0.78 4.54 0.54
CA GLY A 58 1.65 3.69 -0.25
C GLY A 58 3.11 4.09 -0.13
N LEU A 59 3.97 3.18 -0.56
CA LEU A 59 5.40 3.41 -0.62
C LEU A 59 5.70 4.46 -1.68
N ARG A 60 6.52 5.44 -1.34
CA ARG A 60 7.06 6.39 -2.33
C ARG A 60 8.39 5.81 -2.82
N PRO A 61 8.52 5.45 -4.12
CA PRO A 61 9.76 4.84 -4.63
C PRO A 61 11.02 5.66 -4.30
N SER A 62 10.93 6.98 -4.38
CA SER A 62 12.04 7.90 -4.04
C SER A 62 12.44 7.93 -2.56
N ARG A 63 11.65 7.35 -1.65
CA ARG A 63 11.98 7.23 -0.22
C ARG A 63 12.41 5.82 0.17
N VAL A 64 12.47 4.89 -0.78
CA VAL A 64 12.94 3.53 -0.53
C VAL A 64 14.45 3.54 -0.52
N LYS A 65 15.07 3.32 0.64
CA LYS A 65 16.52 3.18 0.75
C LYS A 65 17.00 1.78 0.36
N CYS A 66 16.28 0.75 0.82
CA CYS A 66 16.64 -0.64 0.56
C CYS A 66 15.87 -1.12 -0.68
N THR A 67 16.56 -1.06 -1.82
CA THR A 67 16.05 -1.50 -3.13
C THR A 67 16.15 -3.01 -3.29
N PRO A 68 15.49 -3.63 -4.28
CA PRO A 68 15.61 -5.07 -4.54
C PRO A 68 17.05 -5.53 -4.77
N GLU A 69 17.88 -4.70 -5.40
CA GLU A 69 19.30 -4.98 -5.65
C GLU A 69 20.09 -5.04 -4.33
N ILE A 70 19.83 -4.11 -3.41
CA ILE A 70 20.43 -4.13 -2.06
C ILE A 70 19.90 -5.31 -1.25
N GLU A 71 18.62 -5.68 -1.39
CA GLU A 71 18.08 -6.87 -0.75
C GLU A 71 18.77 -8.16 -1.24
N ALA A 72 19.05 -8.27 -2.53
CA ALA A 72 19.78 -9.40 -3.11
C ALA A 72 21.24 -9.46 -2.59
N ALA A 73 21.93 -8.32 -2.52
CA ALA A 73 23.29 -8.28 -1.97
C ALA A 73 23.32 -8.66 -0.48
N LEU A 74 22.34 -8.22 0.32
CA LEU A 74 22.23 -8.63 1.72
C LEU A 74 22.02 -10.15 1.86
N GLN A 75 21.32 -10.79 0.92
CA GLN A 75 21.18 -12.23 0.87
C GLN A 75 22.52 -12.91 0.49
N GLU A 76 23.20 -12.41 -0.54
CA GLU A 76 24.50 -12.93 -0.98
C GLU A 76 25.55 -12.85 0.13
N TYR A 77 25.63 -11.74 0.88
CA TYR A 77 26.55 -11.61 2.02
C TYR A 77 26.26 -12.67 3.10
N LEU A 78 24.98 -13.00 3.34
CA LEU A 78 24.59 -14.00 4.32
C LEU A 78 24.94 -15.43 3.85
N GLU A 79 24.79 -15.69 2.55
CA GLU A 79 25.15 -16.96 1.91
C GLU A 79 26.66 -17.17 1.85
N ASP A 80 27.44 -16.12 1.63
CA ASP A 80 28.91 -16.13 1.65
C ASP A 80 29.45 -16.35 3.07
N ASN A 81 28.93 -15.62 4.05
CA ASN A 81 29.32 -15.79 5.45
C ASN A 81 28.22 -15.35 6.44
N CYS A 82 27.62 -16.34 7.10
CA CYS A 82 26.56 -16.13 8.08
C CYS A 82 27.02 -15.56 9.43
N LEU A 83 28.33 -15.35 9.63
CA LEU A 83 28.89 -14.74 10.85
C LEU A 83 29.00 -13.21 10.77
N TYR A 84 28.67 -12.59 9.63
CA TYR A 84 28.65 -11.14 9.53
C TYR A 84 27.65 -10.53 10.50
N ILE A 85 28.13 -9.58 11.31
CA ILE A 85 27.25 -8.79 12.17
C ILE A 85 26.56 -7.68 11.37
N LEU A 86 25.41 -7.20 11.87
CA LEU A 86 24.62 -6.18 11.17
C LEU A 86 25.40 -4.88 10.87
N GLU A 87 26.34 -4.49 11.72
CA GLU A 87 27.21 -3.32 11.48
C GLU A 87 28.17 -3.57 10.30
N GLN A 88 28.72 -4.79 10.17
CA GLN A 88 29.56 -5.13 9.02
C GLN A 88 28.75 -5.12 7.73
N MET A 89 27.54 -5.71 7.74
CA MET A 89 26.66 -5.68 6.56
C MET A 89 26.24 -4.26 6.20
N LYS A 90 26.10 -3.36 7.19
CA LYS A 90 25.86 -1.94 6.94
C LYS A 90 27.03 -1.28 6.22
N ASP A 91 28.26 -1.52 6.68
CA ASP A 91 29.45 -0.99 6.03
C ASP A 91 29.61 -1.52 4.61
N MET A 92 29.31 -2.81 4.37
CA MET A 92 29.32 -3.42 3.04
C MET A 92 28.29 -2.77 2.10
N VAL A 93 27.05 -2.56 2.55
CA VAL A 93 26.04 -1.86 1.74
C VAL A 93 26.46 -0.43 1.44
N TRP A 94 27.11 0.25 2.39
CA TRP A 94 27.66 1.58 2.13
C TRP A 94 28.75 1.55 1.05
N MET A 95 29.69 0.61 1.12
CA MET A 95 30.76 0.49 0.13
C MET A 95 30.20 0.22 -1.28
N ASP A 96 29.26 -0.73 -1.40
CA ASP A 96 28.79 -1.21 -2.69
C ASP A 96 27.74 -0.28 -3.34
N PHE A 97 26.86 0.31 -2.52
CA PHE A 97 25.69 1.07 -3.02
C PHE A 97 25.69 2.54 -2.63
N GLN A 98 26.61 2.99 -1.76
CA GLN A 98 26.63 4.35 -1.19
C GLN A 98 25.29 4.72 -0.49
N VAL A 99 24.62 3.72 0.08
CA VAL A 99 23.35 3.87 0.79
C VAL A 99 23.55 3.58 2.27
N ASP A 100 23.32 4.58 3.11
CA ASP A 100 23.30 4.39 4.57
C ASP A 100 21.96 3.75 5.01
N LEU A 101 22.05 2.47 5.38
CA LEU A 101 20.98 1.71 6.01
C LEU A 101 21.18 1.62 7.52
N SER A 102 20.09 1.72 8.28
CA SER A 102 20.15 1.38 9.71
C SER A 102 20.26 -0.14 9.89
N THR A 103 20.95 -0.57 10.95
CA THR A 103 21.00 -1.99 11.35
C THR A 103 19.62 -2.59 11.59
N THR A 104 18.65 -1.80 12.07
CA THR A 104 17.23 -2.20 12.16
C THR A 104 16.62 -2.48 10.79
N THR A 105 16.96 -1.70 9.76
CA THR A 105 16.47 -1.95 8.39
C THR A 105 17.04 -3.26 7.88
N ILE A 106 18.34 -3.47 8.03
CA ILE A 106 19.02 -4.71 7.63
C ILE A 106 18.41 -5.90 8.35
N SER A 107 18.29 -5.84 9.68
CA SER A 107 17.66 -6.88 10.49
C SER A 107 16.24 -7.21 10.03
N ASN A 108 15.40 -6.20 9.78
CA ASN A 108 14.04 -6.43 9.27
C ASN A 108 14.02 -7.08 7.88
N ARG A 109 15.02 -6.82 7.03
CA ARG A 109 15.13 -7.44 5.71
C ARG A 109 15.58 -8.88 5.80
N LEU A 110 16.61 -9.15 6.59
CA LEU A 110 17.07 -10.51 6.85
C LEU A 110 15.94 -11.35 7.48
N LEU A 111 15.21 -10.83 8.48
CA LEU A 111 14.06 -11.51 9.05
C LEU A 111 12.96 -11.81 8.02
N LYS A 112 12.77 -10.94 7.03
CA LYS A 112 11.83 -11.20 5.93
C LYS A 112 12.28 -12.32 5.00
N LEU A 113 13.59 -12.44 4.77
CA LEU A 113 14.17 -13.58 4.04
C LEU A 113 14.04 -14.88 4.85
N MET A 114 14.01 -14.77 6.18
CA MET A 114 13.95 -15.90 7.10
C MET A 114 12.53 -16.49 7.34
N TYR A 115 11.46 -16.06 6.65
CA TYR A 115 10.12 -16.63 6.88
C TYR A 115 9.97 -18.09 6.43
N THR A 116 10.28 -18.98 7.38
CA THR A 116 9.43 -19.97 8.04
C THR A 116 8.50 -20.81 7.17
N VAL A 117 8.90 -22.08 6.98
CA VAL A 117 7.99 -23.20 6.71
C VAL A 117 6.86 -23.18 7.76
N LYS A 118 5.62 -23.03 7.30
CA LYS A 118 4.44 -23.32 8.12
C LYS A 118 4.45 -24.81 8.46
N GLN A 119 4.40 -25.16 9.75
CA GLN A 119 3.95 -26.50 10.14
C GLN A 119 2.46 -26.65 9.84
#